data_AF-A0A3D4XTH2-F1
#
_entry.id   AF-A0A3D4XTH2-F1
#
_cell.length_a   1.000
_cell.length_b   1.000
_cell.length_c   1.000
_cell.angle_alpha   90.00
_cell.angle_beta   90.00
_cell.angle_gamma   90.00
#
_symmetry.space_group_name_H-M   'P 1'
#
loop_
_entity.id
_entity.type
_entity.pdbx_description
1 polymer ?
#
loop_
_entity_poly.entity_id
_entity_poly.type
_entity_poly.pdbx_seq_one_letter_code
_entity_poly.pdbx_strand_id
1 'polypeptide(L)'
;MQALRIIFAGTPDFAVPALASLIEAGHHIVLVLTQPDRPSGRGMKLKASPVKELAVRHQLEVFQPETLKDIAAQNRIQEVQADVMIVAAYGLIIPTNVLAMPRLGCYNIHASLLPRWRGAAPIQRSLLAGDQETGVTIMEVVPKLDAGAMVSKGVIPIGERDTAQTLHDGLANIGANLMLEAMNKLALDGHLPSIPQDESLVIYAEKLQKSEAAIDWNQSAAQISNQVRAFNPFPVAQAILNGEIIKGDVIVIRYEGPKGGPGMREMLSPTSAIMGKGLGKDVALITDGRFSGGTHGFVVGHITPEAFVGGVLAIVKNGDSITIDAENNTLTLHVDEHEIARRLDAWQQPAPRYTRGVLAKYAKLVNSASLGAVTDN
;
A
#
# COMPACT_ATOMS: atom_id res chain seq x y z
N MET A 1 -31.80 23.86 -8.58
CA MET A 1 -31.73 22.63 -7.75
C MET A 1 -31.28 23.03 -6.36
N GLN A 2 -31.86 22.46 -5.31
CA GLN A 2 -31.40 22.72 -3.95
C GLN A 2 -30.09 21.93 -3.75
N ALA A 3 -29.00 22.61 -3.41
CA ALA A 3 -27.72 21.95 -3.22
C ALA A 3 -27.78 21.05 -1.97
N LEU A 4 -27.41 19.77 -2.13
CA LEU A 4 -27.32 18.83 -1.02
C LEU A 4 -26.24 19.28 -0.03
N ARG A 5 -26.54 19.19 1.27
CA ARG A 5 -25.54 19.33 2.34
C ARG A 5 -24.83 17.99 2.53
N ILE A 6 -23.57 17.91 2.14
CA ILE A 6 -22.82 16.64 2.08
C ILE A 6 -21.77 16.58 3.20
N ILE A 7 -21.78 15.48 3.95
CA ILE A 7 -20.59 15.06 4.72
C ILE A 7 -19.75 14.15 3.83
N PHE A 8 -18.45 14.41 3.73
CA PHE A 8 -17.52 13.52 3.04
C PHE A 8 -16.59 12.85 4.06
N ALA A 9 -16.63 11.52 4.16
CA ALA A 9 -15.83 10.72 5.06
C ALA A 9 -14.80 9.87 4.28
N GLY A 10 -13.52 10.27 4.33
CA GLY A 10 -12.45 9.58 3.62
C GLY A 10 -11.06 9.90 4.12
N THR A 11 -10.09 9.04 3.80
CA THR A 11 -8.72 9.18 4.30
C THR A 11 -7.64 9.11 3.22
N PRO A 12 -7.48 8.00 2.47
CA PRO A 12 -6.35 7.83 1.56
C PRO A 12 -6.56 8.54 0.21
N ASP A 13 -5.53 8.48 -0.64
CA ASP A 13 -5.56 9.02 -2.00
C ASP A 13 -6.75 8.52 -2.83
N PHE A 14 -7.21 7.28 -2.62
CA PHE A 14 -8.41 6.73 -3.27
C PHE A 14 -9.65 7.63 -3.18
N ALA A 15 -9.81 8.33 -2.04
CA ALA A 15 -10.98 9.16 -1.77
C ALA A 15 -10.85 10.58 -2.35
N VAL A 16 -9.64 11.01 -2.69
CA VAL A 16 -9.36 12.39 -3.12
C VAL A 16 -10.09 12.75 -4.42
N PRO A 17 -10.10 11.92 -5.48
CA PRO A 17 -10.84 12.25 -6.70
C PRO A 17 -12.33 12.48 -6.45
N ALA A 18 -12.97 11.67 -5.61
CA ALA A 18 -14.39 11.81 -5.30
C ALA A 18 -14.69 13.13 -4.58
N LEU A 19 -13.89 13.52 -3.58
CA LEU A 19 -14.05 14.82 -2.92
C LEU A 19 -13.83 15.97 -3.91
N ALA A 20 -12.77 15.91 -4.72
CA ALA A 20 -12.46 16.94 -5.72
C ALA A 20 -13.61 17.13 -6.71
N SER A 21 -14.13 16.05 -7.30
CA SER A 21 -15.23 16.12 -8.27
C SER A 21 -16.52 16.69 -7.68
N LEU A 22 -16.82 16.39 -6.41
CA LEU A 22 -18.00 16.98 -5.74
C LEU A 22 -17.84 18.49 -5.49
N ILE A 23 -16.64 18.93 -5.10
CA ILE A 23 -16.32 20.36 -4.92
C ILE A 23 -16.43 21.09 -6.26
N GLU A 24 -15.81 20.55 -7.31
CA GLU A 24 -15.81 21.13 -8.66
C GLU A 24 -17.22 21.23 -9.25
N ALA A 25 -18.08 20.25 -8.98
CA ALA A 25 -19.49 20.27 -9.38
C ALA A 25 -20.37 21.24 -8.54
N GLY A 26 -19.80 21.91 -7.53
CA GLY A 26 -20.49 22.90 -6.72
C GLY A 26 -21.40 22.30 -5.64
N HIS A 27 -21.21 21.04 -5.25
CA HIS A 27 -21.92 20.47 -4.10
C HIS A 27 -21.46 21.13 -2.80
N HIS A 28 -22.39 21.27 -1.83
CA HIS A 28 -22.10 21.93 -0.57
C HIS A 28 -21.53 20.92 0.44
N ILE A 29 -20.20 20.79 0.46
CA ILE A 29 -19.50 19.96 1.45
C ILE A 29 -19.47 20.69 2.80
N VAL A 30 -20.31 20.25 3.74
CA VAL A 30 -20.48 20.93 5.04
C VAL A 30 -19.50 20.44 6.11
N LEU A 31 -18.94 19.24 5.93
CA LEU A 31 -17.98 18.64 6.85
C LEU A 31 -17.16 17.56 6.14
N VAL A 32 -15.84 17.60 6.30
CA VAL A 32 -14.94 16.53 5.88
C VAL A 32 -14.48 15.75 7.10
N LEU A 33 -14.84 14.46 7.16
CA LEU A 33 -14.38 13.51 8.16
C LEU A 33 -13.17 12.75 7.61
N THR A 34 -12.09 12.71 8.39
CA THR A 34 -10.89 11.94 8.03
C THR A 34 -10.19 11.41 9.28
N GLN A 35 -9.35 10.39 9.15
CA GLN A 35 -8.59 9.87 10.28
C GLN A 35 -7.69 10.96 10.90
N PRO A 36 -7.42 10.91 12.21
CA PRO A 36 -6.42 11.75 12.86
C PRO A 36 -5.06 11.66 12.16
N ASP A 37 -4.31 12.75 12.17
CA ASP A 37 -2.95 12.78 11.63
C ASP A 37 -2.11 11.75 12.39
N ARG A 38 -1.46 10.86 11.65
CA ARG A 38 -0.60 9.83 12.24
C ARG A 38 0.85 10.07 11.85
N PRO A 39 1.79 9.82 12.77
CA PRO A 39 3.21 9.73 12.42
C PRO A 39 3.40 8.73 11.27
N SER A 40 4.03 9.18 10.19
CA SER A 40 4.31 8.33 9.03
C SER A 40 5.62 8.71 8.37
N GLY A 41 6.23 7.76 7.66
CA GLY A 41 7.55 7.91 7.05
C GLY A 41 8.69 8.09 8.05
N ARG A 42 9.88 8.42 7.56
CA ARG A 42 11.06 8.62 8.41
C ARG A 42 10.95 9.93 9.21
N GLY A 43 11.29 9.85 10.50
CA GLY A 43 11.25 10.99 11.43
C GLY A 43 9.91 11.16 12.15
N MET A 44 8.92 10.29 11.89
CA MET A 44 7.65 10.20 12.63
C MET A 44 6.93 11.55 12.79
N LYS A 45 7.08 12.44 11.81
CA LYS A 45 6.34 13.71 11.79
C LYS A 45 4.88 13.40 11.54
N LEU A 46 4.00 14.16 12.20
CA LEU A 46 2.57 14.12 11.91
C LEU A 46 2.37 14.52 10.45
N LYS A 47 1.77 13.62 9.67
CA LYS A 47 1.40 13.86 8.28
C LYS A 47 -0.12 13.91 8.18
N ALA A 48 -0.63 14.94 7.53
CA ALA A 48 -2.04 15.06 7.21
C ALA A 48 -2.44 13.96 6.21
N SER A 49 -3.70 13.54 6.26
CA SER A 49 -4.25 12.65 5.23
C SER A 49 -4.39 13.39 3.89
N PRO A 50 -4.30 12.70 2.74
CA PRO A 50 -4.55 13.31 1.43
C PRO A 50 -5.90 14.04 1.34
N VAL A 51 -6.95 13.46 1.95
CA VAL A 51 -8.27 14.09 2.03
C VAL A 51 -8.25 15.38 2.87
N LYS A 52 -7.55 15.40 4.01
CA LYS A 52 -7.37 16.61 4.82
C LYS A 52 -6.65 17.71 4.03
N GLU A 53 -5.57 17.35 3.33
CA GLU A 53 -4.80 18.31 2.52
C GLU A 53 -5.66 18.94 1.42
N LEU A 54 -6.55 18.18 0.77
CA LEU A 54 -7.50 18.73 -0.19
C LEU A 54 -8.54 19.63 0.50
N ALA A 55 -9.15 19.15 1.59
CA ALA A 55 -10.18 19.90 2.30
C ALA A 55 -9.69 21.26 2.81
N VAL A 56 -8.49 21.31 3.40
CA VAL A 56 -7.87 22.56 3.87
C VAL A 56 -7.58 23.52 2.71
N ARG A 57 -7.10 23.03 1.57
CA ARG A 57 -6.87 23.86 0.37
C ARG A 57 -8.14 24.53 -0.14
N HIS A 58 -9.28 23.84 -0.03
CA HIS A 58 -10.60 24.36 -0.40
C HIS A 58 -11.34 25.04 0.77
N GLN A 59 -10.67 25.26 1.91
CA GLN A 59 -11.23 25.92 3.10
C GLN A 59 -12.49 25.23 3.64
N LEU A 60 -12.56 23.91 3.48
CA LEU A 60 -13.63 23.09 4.03
C LEU A 60 -13.36 22.79 5.51
N GLU A 61 -14.43 22.67 6.29
CA GLU A 61 -14.31 22.23 7.67
C GLU A 61 -13.83 20.77 7.74
N VAL A 62 -12.79 20.52 8.53
CA VAL A 62 -12.23 19.19 8.76
C VAL A 62 -12.46 18.78 10.22
N PHE A 63 -13.00 17.59 10.43
CA PHE A 63 -13.15 16.98 11.76
C PHE A 63 -12.49 15.60 11.79
N GLN A 64 -11.61 15.39 12.78
CA GLN A 64 -10.76 14.19 12.90
C GLN A 64 -11.00 13.45 14.22
N PRO A 65 -12.19 12.85 14.43
CA PRO A 65 -12.44 12.07 15.63
C PRO A 65 -11.63 10.76 15.61
N GLU A 66 -11.15 10.31 16.77
CA GLU A 66 -10.57 8.96 16.92
C GLU A 66 -11.64 7.87 16.75
N THR A 67 -12.89 8.19 17.10
CA THR A 67 -14.03 7.28 17.03
C THR A 67 -15.33 8.07 16.84
N LEU A 68 -16.29 7.48 16.12
CA LEU A 68 -17.64 8.02 15.95
C LEU A 68 -18.62 7.58 17.05
N LYS A 69 -18.16 6.81 18.03
CA LYS A 69 -18.97 6.36 19.17
C LYS A 69 -19.16 7.44 20.24
N ASP A 70 -18.27 8.43 20.29
CA ASP A 70 -18.30 9.45 21.32
C ASP A 70 -19.43 10.45 21.09
N ILE A 71 -20.11 10.85 22.16
CA ILE A 71 -21.23 11.79 22.11
C ILE A 71 -20.81 13.13 21.50
N ALA A 72 -19.60 13.61 21.80
CA ALA A 72 -19.08 14.85 21.22
C ALA A 72 -18.96 14.77 19.69
N ALA A 73 -18.47 13.65 19.16
CA ALA A 73 -18.37 13.43 17.72
C ALA A 73 -19.76 13.33 17.07
N GLN A 74 -20.68 12.64 17.73
CA GLN A 74 -22.08 12.51 17.28
C GLN A 74 -22.80 13.86 17.25
N ASN A 75 -22.65 14.67 18.29
CA ASN A 75 -23.24 16.00 18.35
C ASN A 75 -22.71 16.89 17.23
N ARG A 76 -21.39 16.90 16.97
CA ARG A 76 -20.81 17.66 15.86
C ARG A 76 -21.38 17.25 14.50
N ILE A 77 -21.52 15.94 14.26
CA ILE A 77 -22.08 15.41 13.02
C ILE A 77 -23.57 15.75 12.88
N GLN A 78 -24.31 15.70 13.98
CA GLN A 78 -25.73 16.08 14.01
C GLN A 78 -25.93 17.58 13.71
N GLU A 79 -25.09 18.45 14.30
CA GLU A 79 -25.15 19.90 14.17
C GLU A 79 -25.02 20.40 12.73
N VAL A 80 -24.25 19.70 11.89
CA VAL A 80 -24.09 20.11 10.49
C VAL A 80 -25.33 19.81 9.62
N GLN A 81 -26.31 19.07 10.15
CA GLN A 81 -27.61 18.82 9.49
C GLN A 81 -27.45 18.43 8.01
N ALA A 82 -26.64 17.40 7.76
CA ALA A 82 -26.36 16.95 6.40
C ALA A 82 -27.57 16.24 5.78
N ASP A 83 -27.73 16.39 4.47
CA ASP A 83 -28.68 15.60 3.70
C ASP A 83 -28.15 14.20 3.47
N VAL A 84 -26.86 14.06 3.14
CA VAL A 84 -26.24 12.78 2.78
C VAL A 84 -24.81 12.69 3.31
N MET A 85 -24.36 11.48 3.63
CA MET A 85 -22.95 11.20 3.92
C MET A 85 -22.34 10.30 2.84
N ILE A 86 -21.20 10.70 2.30
CA ILE A 86 -20.42 9.93 1.35
C ILE A 86 -19.23 9.34 2.08
N VAL A 87 -18.98 8.05 1.87
CA VAL A 87 -17.89 7.29 2.48
C VAL A 87 -16.96 6.78 1.38
N ALA A 88 -15.66 6.98 1.55
CA ALA A 88 -14.65 6.45 0.66
C ALA A 88 -13.38 6.12 1.45
N ALA A 89 -13.15 4.83 1.71
CA ALA A 89 -11.97 4.35 2.44
C ALA A 89 -11.69 5.10 3.76
N TYR A 90 -12.73 5.37 4.55
CA TYR A 90 -12.64 6.21 5.76
C TYR A 90 -11.83 5.55 6.88
N GLY A 91 -12.01 4.24 7.09
CA GLY A 91 -11.25 3.43 8.04
C GLY A 91 -11.75 3.45 9.49
N LEU A 92 -12.81 4.20 9.81
CA LEU A 92 -13.55 4.05 11.08
C LEU A 92 -14.87 3.33 10.83
N ILE A 93 -15.31 2.58 11.84
CA ILE A 93 -16.66 2.01 11.88
C ILE A 93 -17.64 3.15 12.13
N ILE A 94 -18.68 3.24 11.30
CA ILE A 94 -19.76 4.23 11.44
C ILE A 94 -20.91 3.58 12.23
N PRO A 95 -21.18 4.00 13.47
CA PRO A 95 -22.26 3.43 14.27
C PRO A 95 -23.64 3.68 13.67
N THR A 96 -24.61 2.81 13.95
CA THR A 96 -25.98 2.88 13.40
C THR A 96 -26.68 4.22 13.66
N ASN A 97 -26.48 4.82 14.84
CA ASN A 97 -27.04 6.13 15.16
C ASN A 97 -26.44 7.26 14.29
N VAL A 98 -25.16 7.17 13.92
CA VAL A 98 -24.54 8.12 12.99
C VAL A 98 -25.01 7.89 11.55
N LEU A 99 -25.17 6.64 11.13
CA LEU A 99 -25.73 6.30 9.81
C LEU A 99 -27.14 6.85 9.61
N ALA A 100 -27.91 7.01 10.70
CA ALA A 100 -29.27 7.53 10.68
C ALA A 100 -29.36 9.07 10.70
N MET A 101 -28.24 9.80 10.87
CA MET A 101 -28.27 11.27 10.95
C MET A 101 -28.55 11.95 9.60
N PRO A 102 -27.91 11.56 8.48
CA PRO A 102 -28.22 12.17 7.19
C PRO A 102 -29.59 11.71 6.68
N ARG A 103 -30.44 12.67 6.31
CA ARG A 103 -31.84 12.42 5.90
C ARG A 103 -31.98 11.48 4.69
N LEU A 104 -31.03 11.55 3.77
CA LEU A 104 -30.96 10.76 2.53
C LEU A 104 -29.97 9.60 2.64
N GLY A 105 -29.54 9.26 3.86
CA GLY A 105 -28.69 8.11 4.13
C GLY A 105 -27.21 8.33 3.85
N CYS A 106 -26.49 7.20 3.83
CA CYS A 106 -25.05 7.14 3.66
C CYS A 106 -24.70 6.25 2.47
N TYR A 107 -23.78 6.68 1.60
CA TYR A 107 -23.34 5.92 0.43
C TYR A 107 -21.83 5.73 0.43
N ASN A 108 -21.36 4.51 0.11
CA ASN A 108 -19.94 4.16 0.06
C ASN A 108 -19.46 3.92 -1.37
N ILE A 109 -18.25 4.37 -1.67
CA ILE A 109 -17.50 4.00 -2.87
C ILE A 109 -16.69 2.74 -2.54
N HIS A 110 -17.17 1.58 -2.98
CA HIS A 110 -16.50 0.30 -2.73
C HIS A 110 -15.71 -0.16 -3.94
N ALA A 111 -14.42 -0.43 -3.79
CA ALA A 111 -13.51 -0.77 -4.89
C ALA A 111 -13.60 -2.25 -5.33
N SER A 112 -14.82 -2.77 -5.47
CA SER A 112 -15.09 -4.04 -6.14
C SER A 112 -16.45 -4.05 -6.83
N LEU A 113 -16.67 -5.10 -7.64
CA LEU A 113 -17.99 -5.47 -8.14
C LEU A 113 -18.73 -6.32 -7.10
N LEU A 114 -19.44 -5.64 -6.18
CA LEU A 114 -20.24 -6.32 -5.15
C LEU A 114 -21.30 -7.23 -5.80
N PRO A 115 -21.70 -8.34 -5.15
CA PRO A 115 -21.35 -8.78 -3.80
C PRO A 115 -19.97 -9.43 -3.63
N ARG A 116 -19.20 -9.61 -4.72
CA ARG A 116 -17.84 -10.14 -4.66
C ARG A 116 -16.89 -9.11 -4.03
N TRP A 117 -16.00 -9.58 -3.16
CA TRP A 117 -14.98 -8.79 -2.46
C TRP A 117 -15.51 -7.72 -1.49
N ARG A 118 -16.47 -8.08 -0.62
CA ARG A 118 -16.77 -7.27 0.58
C ARG A 118 -15.53 -7.20 1.49
N GLY A 119 -15.23 -6.05 2.09
CA GLY A 119 -14.17 -5.92 3.08
C GLY A 119 -12.99 -5.04 2.66
N ALA A 120 -11.83 -5.32 3.24
CA ALA A 120 -10.78 -4.33 3.44
C ALA A 120 -9.76 -4.18 2.29
N ALA A 121 -9.57 -5.22 1.45
CA ALA A 121 -8.55 -5.21 0.41
C ALA A 121 -9.04 -5.72 -0.96
N PRO A 122 -10.18 -5.23 -1.49
CA PRO A 122 -10.80 -5.78 -2.68
C PRO A 122 -9.90 -5.77 -3.93
N ILE A 123 -9.15 -4.69 -4.14
CA ILE A 123 -8.26 -4.52 -5.32
C ILE A 123 -7.18 -5.59 -5.35
N GLN A 124 -6.49 -5.81 -4.22
CA GLN A 124 -5.42 -6.79 -4.16
C GLN A 124 -5.96 -8.21 -4.22
N ARG A 125 -7.13 -8.45 -3.62
CA ARG A 125 -7.76 -9.78 -3.61
C ARG A 125 -8.27 -10.19 -5.01
N SER A 126 -8.79 -9.25 -5.81
CA SER A 126 -9.15 -9.52 -7.21
C SER A 126 -7.93 -9.90 -8.05
N LEU A 127 -6.80 -9.20 -7.85
CA LEU A 127 -5.53 -9.55 -8.51
C LEU A 127 -5.02 -10.92 -8.08
N LEU A 128 -4.97 -11.21 -6.78
CA LEU A 128 -4.51 -12.50 -6.23
C LEU A 128 -5.34 -13.67 -6.77
N ALA A 129 -6.66 -13.50 -6.87
CA ALA A 129 -7.57 -14.51 -7.40
C ALA A 129 -7.47 -14.71 -8.91
N GLY A 130 -6.80 -13.80 -9.63
CA GLY A 130 -6.71 -13.84 -11.10
C GLY A 130 -8.02 -13.45 -11.79
N ASP A 131 -8.82 -12.58 -11.16
CA ASP A 131 -10.03 -12.04 -11.77
C ASP A 131 -9.68 -11.32 -13.08
N GLN A 132 -10.53 -11.47 -14.09
CA GLN A 132 -10.33 -10.83 -15.41
C GLN A 132 -10.84 -9.40 -15.45
N GLU A 133 -11.70 -9.03 -14.51
CA GLU A 133 -12.26 -7.71 -14.34
C GLU A 133 -12.46 -7.39 -12.87
N THR A 134 -12.45 -6.10 -12.56
CA THR A 134 -12.87 -5.57 -11.26
C THR A 134 -13.65 -4.29 -11.50
N GLY A 135 -13.92 -3.51 -10.46
CA GLY A 135 -14.71 -2.31 -10.62
C GLY A 135 -15.01 -1.60 -9.32
N VAL A 136 -15.91 -0.64 -9.42
CA VAL A 136 -16.44 0.09 -8.28
C VAL A 136 -17.93 -0.18 -8.18
N THR A 137 -18.42 -0.31 -6.95
CA THR A 137 -19.85 -0.27 -6.65
C THR A 137 -20.15 0.90 -5.74
N ILE A 138 -21.09 1.76 -6.12
CA ILE A 138 -21.72 2.70 -5.20
C ILE A 138 -22.83 1.94 -4.47
N MET A 139 -22.82 1.94 -3.15
CA MET A 139 -23.81 1.23 -2.35
C MET A 139 -24.28 2.06 -1.15
N GLU A 140 -25.46 1.74 -0.65
CA GLU A 140 -25.92 2.21 0.65
C GLU A 140 -25.04 1.63 1.77
N VAL A 141 -24.84 2.39 2.85
CA VAL A 141 -24.12 1.92 4.03
C VAL A 141 -25.10 1.40 5.06
N VAL A 142 -24.94 0.13 5.44
CA VAL A 142 -25.71 -0.55 6.48
C VAL A 142 -24.75 -1.08 7.55
N PRO A 143 -25.23 -1.43 8.76
CA PRO A 143 -24.36 -1.92 9.84
C PRO A 143 -23.55 -3.18 9.49
N LYS A 144 -24.08 -4.03 8.60
CA LYS A 144 -23.37 -5.21 8.09
C LYS A 144 -22.35 -4.78 7.04
N LEU A 145 -21.08 -5.16 7.25
CA LEU A 145 -19.93 -4.79 6.41
C LEU A 145 -20.22 -4.99 4.92
N ASP A 146 -20.17 -3.89 4.16
CA ASP A 146 -20.31 -3.82 2.71
C ASP A 146 -21.52 -4.58 2.13
N ALA A 147 -22.62 -4.64 2.90
CA ALA A 147 -23.79 -5.45 2.56
C ALA A 147 -25.03 -4.63 2.12
N GLY A 148 -24.89 -3.31 1.99
CA GLY A 148 -26.01 -2.45 1.60
C GLY A 148 -26.40 -2.62 0.13
N ALA A 149 -27.58 -2.12 -0.24
CA ALA A 149 -28.08 -2.21 -1.60
C ALA A 149 -27.19 -1.43 -2.58
N MET A 150 -26.98 -1.98 -3.76
CA MET A 150 -26.08 -1.45 -4.79
C MET A 150 -26.83 -0.45 -5.67
N VAL A 151 -26.30 0.76 -5.83
CA VAL A 151 -26.88 1.85 -6.62
C VAL A 151 -26.38 1.80 -8.07
N SER A 152 -25.07 1.74 -8.26
CA SER A 152 -24.44 1.73 -9.58
C SER A 152 -23.10 0.99 -9.55
N LYS A 153 -22.63 0.56 -10.73
CA LYS A 153 -21.36 -0.13 -10.91
C LYS A 153 -20.60 0.41 -12.11
N GLY A 154 -19.27 0.44 -12.00
CA GLY A 154 -18.37 0.67 -13.11
C GLY A 154 -17.36 -0.47 -13.17
N VAL A 155 -17.10 -0.99 -14.36
CA VAL A 155 -16.24 -2.16 -14.61
C VAL A 155 -14.96 -1.70 -15.30
N ILE A 156 -13.83 -2.30 -14.92
CA ILE A 156 -12.55 -2.16 -15.62
C ILE A 156 -11.93 -3.55 -15.79
N PRO A 157 -11.43 -3.91 -16.99
CA PRO A 157 -10.68 -5.15 -17.17
C PRO A 157 -9.37 -5.11 -16.37
N ILE A 158 -8.91 -6.27 -15.89
CA ILE A 158 -7.59 -6.43 -15.28
C ILE A 158 -6.64 -6.94 -16.37
N GLY A 159 -5.78 -6.05 -16.87
CA GLY A 159 -4.75 -6.41 -17.84
C GLY A 159 -3.60 -7.22 -17.23
N GLU A 160 -2.82 -7.88 -18.09
CA GLU A 160 -1.68 -8.72 -17.66
C GLU A 160 -0.59 -7.95 -16.90
N ARG A 161 -0.52 -6.63 -17.11
CA ARG A 161 0.48 -5.74 -16.49
C ARG A 161 -0.09 -4.88 -15.37
N ASP A 162 -1.39 -4.99 -15.10
CA ASP A 162 -2.01 -4.18 -14.05
C ASP A 162 -1.50 -4.60 -12.69
N THR A 163 -1.24 -3.60 -11.85
CA THR A 163 -0.83 -3.74 -10.45
C THR A 163 -1.94 -3.22 -9.55
N ALA A 164 -1.82 -3.46 -8.24
CA ALA A 164 -2.78 -2.88 -7.30
C ALA A 164 -2.82 -1.35 -7.38
N GLN A 165 -1.69 -0.69 -7.69
CA GLN A 165 -1.65 0.76 -7.88
C GLN A 165 -2.36 1.22 -9.14
N THR A 166 -2.11 0.58 -10.30
CA THR A 166 -2.75 1.02 -11.55
C THR A 166 -4.26 0.82 -11.49
N LEU A 167 -4.71 -0.29 -10.88
CA LEU A 167 -6.13 -0.51 -10.61
C LEU A 167 -6.67 0.49 -9.57
N HIS A 168 -5.95 0.76 -8.48
CA HIS A 168 -6.34 1.77 -7.50
C HIS A 168 -6.63 3.12 -8.15
N ASP A 169 -5.74 3.62 -9.00
CA ASP A 169 -5.86 4.93 -9.63
C ASP A 169 -7.02 4.95 -10.64
N GLY A 170 -7.18 3.89 -11.43
CA GLY A 170 -8.31 3.74 -12.35
C GLY A 170 -9.66 3.67 -11.62
N LEU A 171 -9.74 2.87 -10.56
CA LEU A 171 -10.95 2.69 -9.76
C LEU A 171 -11.32 3.96 -8.98
N ALA A 172 -10.35 4.72 -8.49
CA ALA A 172 -10.62 5.99 -7.80
C ALA A 172 -11.35 6.99 -8.72
N ASN A 173 -10.93 7.08 -9.99
CA ASN A 173 -11.57 7.95 -10.99
C ASN A 173 -12.97 7.45 -11.38
N ILE A 174 -13.13 6.13 -11.60
CA ILE A 174 -14.45 5.53 -11.86
C ILE A 174 -15.41 5.79 -10.69
N GLY A 175 -14.93 5.59 -9.46
CA GLY A 175 -15.71 5.82 -8.25
C GLY A 175 -16.12 7.28 -8.05
N ALA A 176 -15.23 8.23 -8.35
CA ALA A 176 -15.54 9.65 -8.33
C ALA A 176 -16.67 10.01 -9.31
N ASN A 177 -16.58 9.54 -10.55
CA ASN A 177 -17.61 9.78 -11.57
C ASN A 177 -18.96 9.19 -11.18
N LEU A 178 -18.99 7.91 -10.76
CA LEU A 178 -20.23 7.25 -10.35
C LEU A 178 -20.87 7.91 -9.13
N MET A 179 -20.05 8.33 -8.16
CA MET A 179 -20.55 9.03 -6.97
C MET A 179 -21.12 10.40 -7.33
N LEU A 180 -20.44 11.15 -8.20
CA LEU A 180 -20.95 12.44 -8.67
C LEU A 180 -22.30 12.29 -9.39
N GLU A 181 -22.42 11.31 -10.29
CA GLU A 181 -23.67 10.98 -10.98
C GLU A 181 -24.78 10.62 -9.98
N ALA A 182 -24.46 9.78 -8.99
CA ALA A 182 -25.40 9.40 -7.94
C ALA A 182 -25.85 10.61 -7.11
N MET A 183 -24.95 11.52 -6.73
CA MET A 183 -25.32 12.70 -5.95
C MET A 183 -26.14 13.70 -6.77
N ASN A 184 -25.84 13.87 -8.06
CA ASN A 184 -26.65 14.70 -8.95
C ASN A 184 -28.07 14.15 -9.10
N LYS A 185 -28.22 12.82 -9.25
CA LYS A 185 -29.52 12.17 -9.30
C LYS A 185 -30.27 12.27 -7.98
N LEU A 186 -29.58 12.04 -6.86
CA LEU A 186 -30.16 12.16 -5.52
C LEU A 186 -30.67 13.59 -5.25
N ALA A 187 -29.94 14.61 -5.71
CA ALA A 187 -30.34 16.01 -5.58
C ALA A 187 -31.60 16.36 -6.39
N LEU A 188 -31.81 15.67 -7.52
CA LEU A 188 -32.95 15.87 -8.40
C LEU A 188 -34.19 15.08 -7.92
N ASP A 189 -34.01 13.78 -7.64
CA ASP A 189 -35.09 12.82 -7.45
C ASP A 189 -35.42 12.58 -5.96
N GLY A 190 -34.55 13.03 -5.05
CA GLY A 190 -34.68 12.81 -3.60
C GLY A 190 -34.47 11.36 -3.16
N HIS A 191 -34.17 10.45 -4.09
CA HIS A 191 -33.87 9.04 -3.82
C HIS A 191 -32.96 8.46 -4.91
N LEU A 192 -32.34 7.32 -4.62
CA LEU A 192 -31.55 6.55 -5.58
C LEU A 192 -32.14 5.14 -5.72
N PRO A 193 -32.35 4.65 -6.95
CA PRO A 193 -32.69 3.25 -7.15
C PRO A 193 -31.52 2.35 -6.70
N SER A 194 -31.82 1.27 -6.00
CA SER A 194 -30.82 0.34 -5.48
C SER A 194 -31.29 -1.11 -5.54
N ILE A 195 -30.35 -2.04 -5.64
CA ILE A 195 -30.60 -3.48 -5.79
C ILE A 195 -29.95 -4.22 -4.60
N PRO A 196 -30.72 -5.00 -3.81
CA PRO A 196 -30.16 -5.83 -2.74
C PRO A 196 -29.09 -6.80 -3.27
N GLN A 197 -28.07 -7.02 -2.46
CA GLN A 197 -27.01 -7.98 -2.80
C GLN A 197 -27.50 -9.42 -2.66
N ASP A 198 -27.16 -10.27 -3.63
CA ASP A 198 -27.35 -11.73 -3.51
C ASP A 198 -26.29 -12.31 -2.56
N GLU A 199 -26.74 -12.77 -1.40
CA GLU A 199 -25.87 -13.33 -0.36
C GLU A 199 -25.15 -14.61 -0.79
N SER A 200 -25.66 -15.34 -1.80
CA SER A 200 -25.00 -16.55 -2.32
C SER A 200 -23.73 -16.28 -3.14
N LEU A 201 -23.56 -15.03 -3.60
CA LEU A 201 -22.42 -14.59 -4.42
C LEU A 201 -21.36 -13.83 -3.60
N VAL A 202 -21.54 -13.73 -2.27
CA VAL A 202 -20.66 -12.96 -1.39
C VAL A 202 -19.32 -13.65 -1.21
N ILE A 203 -18.25 -12.89 -1.44
CA ILE A 203 -16.87 -13.30 -1.16
C ILE A 203 -16.19 -12.17 -0.39
N TYR A 204 -15.43 -12.50 0.64
CA TYR A 204 -14.75 -11.50 1.49
C TYR A 204 -13.31 -11.26 1.06
N ALA A 205 -12.95 -9.98 0.94
CA ALA A 205 -11.61 -9.48 0.72
C ALA A 205 -10.95 -9.17 2.08
N GLU A 206 -10.34 -10.19 2.68
CA GLU A 206 -9.63 -10.04 3.95
C GLU A 206 -8.49 -9.03 3.87
N LYS A 207 -8.23 -8.34 4.99
CA LYS A 207 -7.10 -7.41 5.11
C LYS A 207 -5.78 -8.17 4.86
N LEU A 208 -4.89 -7.56 4.09
CA LEU A 208 -3.59 -8.12 3.78
C LEU A 208 -2.69 -8.20 5.02
N GLN A 209 -1.99 -9.31 5.19
CA GLN A 209 -0.91 -9.48 6.17
C GLN A 209 0.46 -9.38 5.50
N LYS A 210 1.46 -8.83 6.20
CA LYS A 210 2.84 -8.70 5.66
C LYS A 210 3.44 -10.06 5.28
N SER A 211 3.09 -11.12 6.00
CA SER A 211 3.50 -12.50 5.73
C SER A 211 3.05 -13.01 4.36
N GLU A 212 1.91 -12.52 3.85
CA GLU A 212 1.36 -12.93 2.56
C GLU A 212 2.24 -12.50 1.39
N ALA A 213 3.12 -11.50 1.56
CA ALA A 213 4.02 -11.05 0.50
C ALA A 213 5.18 -12.03 0.22
N ALA A 214 5.38 -13.03 1.08
CA ALA A 214 6.36 -14.08 0.82
C ALA A 214 5.91 -14.94 -0.37
N ILE A 215 6.73 -14.97 -1.42
CA ILE A 215 6.46 -15.82 -2.59
C ILE A 215 6.73 -17.28 -2.22
N ASP A 216 5.69 -18.11 -2.34
CA ASP A 216 5.80 -19.57 -2.38
C ASP A 216 6.08 -20.01 -3.82
N TRP A 217 7.32 -20.44 -4.06
CA TRP A 217 7.79 -20.85 -5.38
C TRP A 217 7.23 -22.19 -5.86
N ASN A 218 6.42 -22.89 -5.05
CA ASN A 218 5.68 -24.07 -5.50
C ASN A 218 4.37 -23.72 -6.21
N GLN A 219 3.95 -22.45 -6.19
CA GLN A 219 2.77 -21.99 -6.92
C GLN A 219 3.03 -21.90 -8.43
N SER A 220 1.95 -21.86 -9.20
CA SER A 220 2.06 -21.64 -10.65
C SER A 220 2.64 -20.26 -10.96
N ALA A 221 3.31 -20.12 -12.12
CA ALA A 221 3.83 -18.84 -12.57
C ALA A 221 2.76 -17.73 -12.65
N ALA A 222 1.52 -18.10 -13.01
CA ALA A 222 0.39 -17.17 -13.03
C ALA A 222 0.04 -16.65 -11.63
N GLN A 223 -0.02 -17.53 -10.62
CA GLN A 223 -0.29 -17.13 -9.23
C GLN A 223 0.82 -16.25 -8.65
N ILE A 224 2.08 -16.59 -8.93
CA ILE A 224 3.23 -15.77 -8.50
C ILE A 224 3.17 -14.40 -9.18
N SER A 225 2.88 -14.34 -10.48
CA SER A 225 2.70 -13.08 -11.22
C SER A 225 1.58 -12.23 -10.61
N ASN A 226 0.43 -12.83 -10.33
CA ASN A 226 -0.70 -12.19 -9.66
C ASN A 226 -0.30 -11.63 -8.29
N GLN A 227 0.42 -12.41 -7.49
CA GLN A 227 0.92 -11.99 -6.17
C GLN A 227 1.86 -10.79 -6.26
N VAL A 228 2.81 -10.82 -7.20
CA VAL A 228 3.73 -9.70 -7.44
C VAL A 228 2.98 -8.43 -7.84
N ARG A 229 1.96 -8.55 -8.70
CA ARG A 229 1.14 -7.42 -9.15
C ARG A 229 0.21 -6.90 -8.04
N ALA A 230 -0.39 -7.79 -7.26
CA ALA A 230 -1.27 -7.46 -6.13
C ALA A 230 -0.53 -6.75 -4.99
N PHE A 231 0.74 -7.06 -4.79
CA PHE A 231 1.58 -6.49 -3.74
C PHE A 231 2.54 -5.41 -4.23
N ASN A 232 2.23 -4.82 -5.39
CA ASN A 232 2.93 -3.65 -5.89
C ASN A 232 2.04 -2.40 -5.70
N PRO A 233 2.51 -1.38 -4.96
CA PRO A 233 3.84 -1.21 -4.34
C PRO A 233 3.94 -1.72 -2.89
N PHE A 234 2.85 -2.23 -2.30
CA PHE A 234 2.88 -2.69 -0.92
C PHE A 234 2.96 -4.22 -0.83
N PRO A 235 4.07 -4.81 -0.30
CA PRO A 235 5.14 -4.18 0.48
C PRO A 235 6.47 -3.92 -0.26
N VAL A 236 6.54 -4.00 -1.60
CA VAL A 236 7.83 -3.88 -2.33
C VAL A 236 8.12 -2.46 -2.82
N ALA A 237 9.28 -1.92 -2.43
CA ALA A 237 9.81 -0.60 -2.84
C ALA A 237 9.00 0.63 -2.36
N GLN A 238 8.03 0.42 -1.46
CA GLN A 238 7.15 1.49 -0.97
C GLN A 238 7.91 2.67 -0.36
N ALA A 239 8.94 2.43 0.47
CA ALA A 239 9.72 3.51 1.09
C ALA A 239 10.36 4.43 0.02
N ILE A 240 10.81 3.86 -1.10
CA ILE A 240 11.39 4.64 -2.21
C ILE A 240 10.28 5.41 -2.94
N LEU A 241 9.16 4.74 -3.24
CA LEU A 241 8.06 5.32 -4.01
C LEU A 241 7.26 6.38 -3.22
N ASN A 242 7.17 6.24 -1.91
CA ASN A 242 6.54 7.18 -0.98
C ASN A 242 7.40 8.41 -0.68
N GLY A 243 8.63 8.47 -1.17
CA GLY A 243 9.58 9.55 -0.85
C GLY A 243 10.12 9.49 0.59
N GLU A 244 10.03 8.33 1.25
CA GLU A 244 10.65 8.12 2.57
C GLU A 244 12.18 7.95 2.46
N ILE A 245 12.65 7.58 1.27
CA ILE A 245 14.06 7.60 0.89
C ILE A 245 14.38 8.94 0.22
N ILE A 246 15.38 9.63 0.75
CA ILE A 246 15.83 10.94 0.27
C ILE A 246 17.31 10.92 -0.08
N LYS A 247 17.78 12.01 -0.71
CA LYS A 247 19.19 12.21 -1.01
C LYS A 247 20.06 12.02 0.24
N GLY A 248 21.14 11.23 0.08
CA GLY A 248 22.08 10.87 1.13
C GLY A 248 21.78 9.53 1.80
N ASP A 249 20.63 8.92 1.52
CA ASP A 249 20.27 7.63 2.11
C ASP A 249 21.03 6.45 1.50
N VAL A 250 21.28 5.46 2.34
CA VAL A 250 21.80 4.15 1.95
C VAL A 250 20.74 3.10 2.25
N ILE A 251 20.21 2.48 1.20
CA ILE A 251 19.28 1.35 1.31
C ILE A 251 20.10 0.07 1.44
N VAL A 252 19.82 -0.72 2.47
CA VAL A 252 20.46 -2.03 2.65
C VAL A 252 19.41 -3.14 2.54
N ILE A 253 19.54 -4.00 1.53
CA ILE A 253 18.69 -5.18 1.34
C ILE A 253 19.52 -6.43 1.63
N ARG A 254 19.08 -7.23 2.60
CA ARG A 254 19.84 -8.36 3.15
C ARG A 254 19.17 -9.68 2.83
N TYR A 255 19.95 -10.75 2.90
CA TYR A 255 19.51 -12.13 2.72
C TYR A 255 19.01 -12.42 1.30
N GLU A 256 19.48 -11.66 0.31
CA GLU A 256 19.18 -11.86 -1.10
C GLU A 256 20.32 -12.58 -1.84
N GLY A 257 21.41 -12.90 -1.13
CA GLY A 257 22.53 -13.67 -1.65
C GLY A 257 22.21 -15.15 -1.92
N PRO A 258 23.19 -15.95 -2.38
CA PRO A 258 23.03 -17.32 -2.84
C PRO A 258 22.69 -18.31 -1.72
N LYS A 259 22.90 -17.95 -0.45
CA LYS A 259 22.48 -18.76 0.71
C LYS A 259 21.14 -18.30 1.34
N GLY A 260 20.88 -16.99 1.37
CA GLY A 260 19.67 -16.41 1.98
C GLY A 260 18.49 -16.28 1.02
N GLY A 261 18.76 -15.92 -0.23
CA GLY A 261 17.79 -15.66 -1.28
C GLY A 261 17.60 -16.85 -2.24
N PRO A 262 16.60 -16.80 -3.11
CA PRO A 262 16.37 -17.81 -4.14
C PRO A 262 17.43 -17.76 -5.24
N GLY A 263 18.58 -18.40 -5.00
CA GLY A 263 19.64 -18.52 -6.01
C GLY A 263 20.30 -17.18 -6.38
N MET A 264 20.38 -16.24 -5.44
CA MET A 264 20.85 -14.86 -5.62
C MET A 264 19.89 -13.99 -6.44
N ARG A 265 18.98 -13.29 -5.75
CA ARG A 265 17.89 -12.53 -6.38
C ARG A 265 18.41 -11.27 -7.07
N GLU A 266 17.82 -10.95 -8.22
CA GLU A 266 18.03 -9.69 -8.94
C GLU A 266 17.32 -8.52 -8.24
N MET A 267 18.03 -7.41 -8.05
CA MET A 267 17.51 -6.20 -7.39
C MET A 267 16.89 -5.19 -8.36
N LEU A 268 16.22 -5.66 -9.42
CA LEU A 268 15.66 -4.78 -10.47
C LEU A 268 14.60 -3.81 -9.93
N SER A 269 13.68 -4.29 -9.08
CA SER A 269 12.58 -3.46 -8.57
C SER A 269 13.06 -2.27 -7.70
N PRO A 270 13.90 -2.47 -6.66
CA PRO A 270 14.39 -1.35 -5.86
C PRO A 270 15.29 -0.40 -6.66
N THR A 271 16.16 -0.91 -7.54
CA THR A 271 17.00 -0.04 -8.39
C THR A 271 16.13 0.80 -9.34
N SER A 272 15.15 0.18 -10.00
CA SER A 272 14.22 0.88 -10.90
C SER A 272 13.41 1.96 -10.18
N ALA A 273 12.99 1.69 -8.94
CA ALA A 273 12.28 2.68 -8.12
C ALA A 273 13.16 3.89 -7.76
N ILE A 274 14.43 3.65 -7.40
CA ILE A 274 15.41 4.72 -7.10
C ILE A 274 15.63 5.57 -8.35
N MET A 275 15.89 4.94 -9.50
CA MET A 275 16.10 5.65 -10.77
C MET A 275 14.85 6.43 -11.20
N GLY A 276 13.67 5.82 -11.11
CA GLY A 276 12.40 6.44 -11.49
C GLY A 276 12.05 7.67 -10.64
N LYS A 277 12.55 7.76 -9.41
CA LYS A 277 12.46 8.96 -8.56
C LYS A 277 13.54 10.00 -8.83
N GLY A 278 14.44 9.76 -9.78
CA GLY A 278 15.57 10.64 -10.07
C GLY A 278 16.68 10.57 -9.02
N LEU A 279 16.65 9.59 -8.11
CA LEU A 279 17.57 9.47 -6.97
C LEU A 279 18.82 8.63 -7.27
N GLY A 280 19.02 8.22 -8.52
CA GLY A 280 20.07 7.27 -8.92
C GLY A 280 21.52 7.68 -8.61
N LYS A 281 21.77 8.98 -8.40
CA LYS A 281 23.07 9.54 -8.01
C LYS A 281 23.14 9.94 -6.54
N ASP A 282 21.99 9.97 -5.88
CA ASP A 282 21.82 10.57 -4.56
C ASP A 282 21.52 9.54 -3.46
N VAL A 283 21.12 8.33 -3.84
CA VAL A 283 20.79 7.22 -2.94
C VAL A 283 21.62 6.01 -3.31
N ALA A 284 22.28 5.43 -2.31
CA ALA A 284 23.02 4.18 -2.49
C ALA A 284 22.14 2.96 -2.21
N LEU A 285 22.34 1.86 -2.95
CA LEU A 285 21.75 0.56 -2.64
C LEU A 285 22.84 -0.49 -2.41
N ILE A 286 22.84 -1.09 -1.22
CA ILE A 286 23.75 -2.13 -0.78
C ILE A 286 22.98 -3.45 -0.64
N THR A 287 23.50 -4.54 -1.21
CA THR A 287 22.89 -5.86 -1.02
C THR A 287 23.87 -7.03 -1.16
N ASP A 288 23.52 -8.15 -0.54
CA ASP A 288 24.12 -9.45 -0.82
C ASP A 288 23.51 -10.15 -2.05
N GLY A 289 22.46 -9.58 -2.66
CA GLY A 289 21.90 -10.01 -3.94
C GLY A 289 22.73 -9.58 -5.16
N ARG A 290 22.16 -9.77 -6.36
CA ARG A 290 22.81 -9.42 -7.63
C ARG A 290 22.11 -8.28 -8.35
N PHE A 291 22.84 -7.70 -9.31
CA PHE A 291 22.35 -6.67 -10.22
C PHE A 291 22.48 -7.14 -11.66
N SER A 292 21.55 -6.69 -12.50
CA SER A 292 21.62 -6.92 -13.94
C SER A 292 22.68 -6.01 -14.56
N GLY A 293 23.22 -6.41 -15.72
CA GLY A 293 24.20 -5.60 -16.46
C GLY A 293 23.67 -4.24 -16.94
N GLY A 294 22.35 -4.01 -16.89
CA GLY A 294 21.73 -2.71 -17.17
C GLY A 294 21.56 -1.81 -15.94
N THR A 295 21.96 -2.28 -14.75
CA THR A 295 21.85 -1.49 -13.52
C THR A 295 22.90 -0.38 -13.54
N HIS A 296 22.47 0.85 -13.30
CA HIS A 296 23.33 2.04 -13.22
C HIS A 296 23.00 2.84 -11.96
N GLY A 297 23.88 3.76 -11.57
CA GLY A 297 23.74 4.58 -10.36
C GLY A 297 24.56 4.05 -9.18
N PHE A 298 24.28 4.54 -7.97
CA PHE A 298 25.10 4.23 -6.80
C PHE A 298 24.69 2.89 -6.17
N VAL A 299 25.21 1.78 -6.70
CA VAL A 299 24.84 0.43 -6.26
C VAL A 299 26.07 -0.40 -5.87
N VAL A 300 25.98 -1.12 -4.76
CA VAL A 300 27.01 -2.04 -4.25
C VAL A 300 26.35 -3.40 -4.00
N GLY A 301 26.76 -4.42 -4.75
CA GLY A 301 26.09 -5.71 -4.79
C GLY A 301 27.08 -6.84 -4.71
N HIS A 302 26.61 -8.08 -4.74
CA HIS A 302 27.45 -9.25 -4.60
C HIS A 302 28.27 -9.26 -3.29
N ILE A 303 27.75 -8.65 -2.24
CA ILE A 303 28.31 -8.74 -0.88
C ILE A 303 27.87 -10.07 -0.26
N THR A 304 28.27 -11.16 -0.91
CA THR A 304 27.69 -12.50 -0.70
C THR A 304 28.70 -13.48 -0.10
N PRO A 305 28.22 -14.45 0.74
CA PRO A 305 26.85 -14.61 1.25
C PRO A 305 26.67 -13.94 2.62
N GLU A 306 27.24 -12.74 2.79
CA GLU A 306 27.62 -12.16 4.09
C GLU A 306 26.47 -12.13 5.09
N ALA A 307 25.32 -11.60 4.71
CA ALA A 307 24.19 -11.46 5.63
C ALA A 307 23.72 -12.81 6.18
N PHE A 308 23.69 -13.86 5.35
CA PHE A 308 23.22 -15.18 5.76
C PHE A 308 24.23 -15.97 6.62
N VAL A 309 25.52 -15.64 6.52
CA VAL A 309 26.58 -16.33 7.29
C VAL A 309 27.04 -15.54 8.52
N GLY A 310 26.37 -14.43 8.84
CA GLY A 310 26.63 -13.65 10.05
C GLY A 310 27.76 -12.65 9.92
N GLY A 311 28.00 -12.08 8.74
CA GLY A 311 28.91 -10.94 8.62
C GLY A 311 28.27 -9.60 9.03
N VAL A 312 29.01 -8.51 8.87
CA VAL A 312 28.61 -7.15 9.31
C VAL A 312 27.30 -6.70 8.66
N LEU A 313 27.09 -7.01 7.38
CA LEU A 313 25.82 -6.71 6.70
C LEU A 313 24.61 -7.34 7.42
N ALA A 314 24.78 -8.49 8.09
CA ALA A 314 23.72 -9.18 8.84
C ALA A 314 23.21 -8.40 10.05
N ILE A 315 23.99 -7.43 10.57
CA ILE A 315 23.70 -6.70 11.80
C ILE A 315 23.40 -5.21 11.61
N VAL A 316 23.40 -4.73 10.38
CA VAL A 316 22.99 -3.36 10.03
C VAL A 316 21.54 -3.11 10.44
N LYS A 317 21.27 -1.94 11.01
CA LYS A 317 19.96 -1.46 11.45
C LYS A 317 19.66 -0.09 10.85
N ASN A 318 18.37 0.23 10.75
CA ASN A 318 17.94 1.57 10.33
C ASN A 318 18.50 2.63 11.28
N GLY A 319 19.11 3.67 10.70
CA GLY A 319 19.74 4.76 11.46
C GLY A 319 21.25 4.61 11.64
N ASP A 320 21.83 3.44 11.36
CA ASP A 320 23.29 3.32 11.29
C ASP A 320 23.83 4.16 10.11
N SER A 321 25.01 4.76 10.31
CA SER A 321 25.68 5.52 9.26
C SER A 321 26.65 4.62 8.49
N ILE A 322 26.67 4.75 7.16
CA ILE A 322 27.53 3.98 6.26
C ILE A 322 28.26 4.96 5.35
N THR A 323 29.58 4.80 5.24
CA THR A 323 30.38 5.48 4.21
C THR A 323 30.73 4.49 3.12
N ILE A 324 30.51 4.91 1.86
CA ILE A 324 30.95 4.20 0.66
C ILE A 324 31.98 5.09 -0.02
N ASP A 325 33.23 4.67 0.01
CA ASP A 325 34.34 5.37 -0.63
C ASP A 325 34.82 4.54 -1.81
N ALA A 326 34.38 4.94 -3.00
CA ALA A 326 34.73 4.26 -4.25
C ALA A 326 36.17 4.52 -4.70
N GLU A 327 36.80 5.62 -4.26
CA GLU A 327 38.19 5.94 -4.62
C GLU A 327 39.15 5.04 -3.84
N ASN A 328 38.88 4.85 -2.55
CA ASN A 328 39.68 3.99 -1.68
C ASN A 328 39.18 2.54 -1.60
N ASN A 329 38.10 2.20 -2.33
CA ASN A 329 37.44 0.88 -2.32
C ASN A 329 37.05 0.41 -0.91
N THR A 330 36.49 1.31 -0.10
CA THR A 330 36.05 0.98 1.27
C THR A 330 34.55 1.14 1.46
N LEU A 331 34.01 0.26 2.31
CA LEU A 331 32.64 0.31 2.79
C LEU A 331 32.70 0.22 4.33
N THR A 332 32.34 1.31 5.01
CA THR A 332 32.49 1.42 6.46
C THR A 332 31.14 1.58 7.12
N LEU A 333 30.80 0.68 8.04
CA LEU A 333 29.69 0.82 8.96
C LEU A 333 30.18 1.58 10.21
N HIS A 334 29.62 2.77 10.47
CA HIS A 334 29.98 3.59 11.63
C HIS A 334 29.18 3.18 12.86
N VAL A 335 29.46 1.97 13.34
CA VAL A 335 28.94 1.44 14.60
C VAL A 335 30.14 1.02 15.44
N ASP A 336 30.10 1.37 16.72
CA ASP A 336 31.16 1.01 17.67
C ASP A 336 31.42 -0.51 17.68
N GLU A 337 32.69 -0.90 17.80
CA GLU A 337 33.10 -2.31 17.73
C GLU A 337 32.43 -3.17 18.81
N HIS A 338 32.20 -2.64 20.02
CA HIS A 338 31.49 -3.38 21.06
C HIS A 338 30.03 -3.60 20.70
N GLU A 339 29.38 -2.62 20.07
CA GLU A 339 28.01 -2.77 19.58
C GLU A 339 27.92 -3.73 18.39
N ILE A 340 28.90 -3.73 17.48
CA ILE A 340 29.00 -4.72 16.41
C ILE A 340 29.12 -6.13 17.02
N ALA A 341 30.06 -6.34 17.94
CA ALA A 341 30.25 -7.62 18.62
C ALA A 341 28.96 -8.09 19.32
N ARG A 342 28.32 -7.19 20.08
CA ARG A 342 27.05 -7.51 20.75
C ARG A 342 25.94 -7.88 19.77
N ARG A 343 25.83 -7.19 18.63
CA ARG A 343 24.82 -7.51 17.62
C ARG A 343 25.10 -8.84 16.92
N LEU A 344 26.38 -9.17 16.71
CA LEU A 344 26.81 -10.45 16.14
C LEU A 344 26.52 -11.60 17.10
N ASP A 345 26.83 -11.45 18.39
CA ASP A 345 26.53 -12.44 19.43
C ASP A 345 25.02 -12.71 19.56
N ALA A 346 24.20 -11.67 19.37
CA ALA A 346 22.75 -11.77 19.38
C ALA A 346 22.15 -12.24 18.05
N TRP A 347 22.94 -12.27 16.98
CA TRP A 347 22.44 -12.62 15.65
C TRP A 347 22.23 -14.13 15.53
N GLN A 348 21.08 -14.51 15.00
CA GLN A 348 20.74 -15.90 14.72
C GLN A 348 20.64 -16.11 13.22
N GLN A 349 21.29 -17.15 12.73
CA GLN A 349 21.21 -17.52 11.33
C GLN A 349 19.75 -17.81 10.94
N PRO A 350 19.23 -17.15 9.88
CA PRO A 350 17.91 -17.49 9.36
C PRO A 350 17.85 -18.94 8.89
N ALA A 351 16.69 -19.58 9.05
CA ALA A 351 16.48 -20.91 8.50
C ALA A 351 16.71 -20.92 6.98
N PRO A 352 17.43 -21.93 6.42
CA PRO A 352 17.62 -22.03 4.98
C PRO A 352 16.29 -22.08 4.23
N ARG A 353 16.15 -21.24 3.20
CA ARG A 353 14.93 -21.21 2.38
C ARG A 353 14.69 -22.50 1.59
N TYR A 354 15.77 -23.20 1.23
CA TYR A 354 15.74 -24.48 0.53
C TYR A 354 16.59 -25.50 1.29
N THR A 355 15.98 -26.62 1.68
CA THR A 355 16.65 -27.73 2.38
C THR A 355 16.93 -28.93 1.48
N ARG A 356 16.36 -28.95 0.27
CA ARG A 356 16.55 -30.01 -0.74
C ARG A 356 16.58 -29.44 -2.17
N GLY A 357 17.03 -30.25 -3.13
CA GLY A 357 17.09 -29.89 -4.54
C GLY A 357 18.30 -29.03 -4.94
N VAL A 358 18.31 -28.54 -6.17
CA VAL A 358 19.44 -27.82 -6.77
C VAL A 358 19.81 -26.56 -5.98
N LEU A 359 18.82 -25.78 -5.52
CA LEU A 359 19.06 -24.57 -4.74
C LEU A 359 19.66 -24.85 -3.35
N ALA A 360 19.25 -25.95 -2.70
CA ALA A 360 19.86 -26.35 -1.43
C ALA A 360 21.31 -26.83 -1.63
N LYS A 361 21.58 -27.57 -2.72
CA LYS A 361 22.95 -27.97 -3.07
C LYS A 361 23.81 -26.73 -3.39
N TYR A 362 23.28 -25.78 -4.15
CA TYR A 362 23.95 -24.52 -4.46
C TYR A 362 24.27 -23.72 -3.18
N ALA A 363 23.28 -23.49 -2.31
CA ALA A 363 23.47 -22.79 -1.04
C ALA A 363 24.49 -23.48 -0.12
N LYS A 364 24.56 -24.82 -0.14
CA LYS A 364 25.54 -25.59 0.65
C LYS A 364 26.97 -25.45 0.11
N LEU A 365 27.14 -25.35 -1.21
CA LEU A 365 28.45 -25.37 -1.87
C LEU A 365 29.03 -23.97 -2.14
N VAL A 366 28.18 -22.96 -2.26
CA VAL A 366 28.61 -21.59 -2.57
C VAL A 366 29.44 -20.99 -1.43
N ASN A 367 30.53 -20.31 -1.78
CA ASN A 367 31.41 -19.62 -0.85
C ASN A 367 31.39 -18.09 -1.08
N SER A 368 32.14 -17.32 -0.29
CA SER A 368 32.25 -15.87 -0.48
C SER A 368 32.84 -15.53 -1.84
N ALA A 369 32.25 -14.53 -2.49
CA ALA A 369 32.79 -14.00 -3.75
C ALA A 369 34.22 -13.45 -3.61
N SER A 370 34.61 -13.04 -2.39
CA SER A 370 35.97 -12.57 -2.08
C SER A 370 37.05 -13.64 -2.21
N LEU A 371 36.68 -14.92 -2.14
CA LEU A 371 37.60 -16.06 -2.24
C LEU A 371 37.76 -16.56 -3.68
N GLY A 372 37.13 -15.90 -4.66
CA GLY A 372 37.17 -16.29 -6.07
C GLY A 372 36.23 -17.45 -6.42
N ALA A 373 36.30 -17.90 -7.67
CA ALA A 373 35.55 -19.06 -8.14
C ALA A 373 36.22 -20.37 -7.68
N VAL A 374 35.41 -21.37 -7.33
CA VAL A 374 35.91 -22.75 -7.26
C VAL A 374 36.20 -23.17 -8.69
N THR A 375 37.46 -23.13 -9.11
CA THR A 375 37.91 -23.76 -10.35
C THR A 375 38.07 -25.25 -10.06
N ASP A 376 37.50 -26.10 -10.92
CA ASP A 376 37.72 -27.54 -10.85
C ASP A 376 39.23 -27.80 -10.82
N ASN A 377 39.74 -28.43 -9.76
CA ASN A 377 41.14 -28.88 -9.70
C ASN A 377 41.35 -30.10 -10.59
#